data_AF-U9VZH7-F1
#
_entry.id   AF-U9VZH7-F1
#
_cell.length_a   1.000
_cell.length_b   1.000
_cell.length_c   1.000
_cell.angle_alpha   90.00
_cell.angle_beta   90.00
_cell.angle_gamma   90.00
#
_symmetry.space_group_name_H-M   'P 1'
#
loop_
_entity.id
_entity.type
_entity.pdbx_description
1 polymer ?
#
loop_
_entity_poly.entity_id
_entity_poly.type
_entity_poly.pdbx_seq_one_letter_code
_entity_poly.pdbx_strand_id
1 'polypeptide(L)'
;MPTQGTPLFEDLEDGGLEVSLKYLYADDAYWERYELACKHLMWLRTTLVSQLINSFIALHWEYYAECAELDAKARDLSVQDFFDECCNFEAELTPYIKERPTFKPSPLDSIIDCETSSAYRRRVRTIRIGRANGALLRMVSVVDRASLTVVVSRVLRWHFDRYWEKLYVPQIRAAEAKSFRRLFSKPQE
;
A
#
# COMPACT_ATOMS: atom_id res chain seq x y z
N MET A 1 42.96 14.02 5.73
CA MET A 1 41.83 14.64 6.45
C MET A 1 40.56 13.94 5.97
N PRO A 2 39.70 13.41 6.85
CA PRO A 2 38.45 12.80 6.43
C PRO A 2 37.43 13.90 6.14
N THR A 3 36.92 13.95 4.91
CA THR A 3 35.74 14.73 4.55
C THR A 3 34.55 14.21 5.34
N GLN A 4 33.99 15.05 6.21
CA GLN A 4 32.72 14.79 6.87
C GLN A 4 31.66 14.58 5.79
N GLY A 5 31.12 13.36 5.71
CA GLY A 5 29.98 13.07 4.86
C GLY A 5 28.80 13.88 5.36
N THR A 6 28.28 14.77 4.53
CA THR A 6 27.01 15.43 4.75
C THR A 6 25.95 14.34 5.01
N PRO A 7 25.24 14.36 6.15
CA PRO A 7 24.19 13.39 6.39
C PRO A 7 23.11 13.55 5.32
N LEU A 8 22.78 12.45 4.64
CA LEU A 8 21.92 12.37 3.45
C LEU A 8 20.46 12.87 3.64
N PHE A 9 20.09 13.33 4.83
CA PHE A 9 18.69 13.44 5.25
C PHE A 9 18.36 14.68 6.11
N GLU A 10 19.25 15.68 6.21
CA GLU A 10 19.01 16.84 7.09
C GLU A 10 17.88 17.78 6.63
N ASP A 11 17.43 17.70 5.37
CA ASP A 11 16.43 18.60 4.79
C ASP A 11 15.19 17.89 4.20
N LEU A 12 14.85 16.68 4.64
CA LEU A 12 13.55 16.09 4.27
C LEU A 12 12.46 16.73 5.13
N GLU A 13 11.81 17.78 4.60
CA GLU A 13 10.52 18.24 5.12
C GLU A 13 9.60 17.03 5.29
N ASP A 14 8.81 17.04 6.38
CA ASP A 14 7.97 15.94 6.81
C ASP A 14 6.76 15.75 5.87
N GLY A 15 7.04 15.37 4.61
CA GLY A 15 6.13 15.33 3.46
C GLY A 15 5.23 14.10 3.43
N GLY A 16 4.73 13.68 4.59
CA GLY A 16 3.76 12.61 4.70
C GLY A 16 2.34 13.11 4.44
N LEU A 17 1.60 12.42 3.59
CA LEU A 17 0.16 12.58 3.43
C LEU A 17 -0.58 11.78 4.50
N GLU A 18 -1.59 12.41 5.10
CA GLU A 18 -2.58 11.72 5.92
C GLU A 18 -3.75 11.28 5.05
N VAL A 19 -4.01 9.97 5.01
CA VAL A 19 -5.08 9.39 4.20
C VAL A 19 -6.11 8.71 5.09
N SER A 20 -7.36 9.17 5.02
CA SER A 20 -8.46 8.64 5.83
C SER A 20 -9.14 7.45 5.14
N LEU A 21 -8.81 6.23 5.58
CA LEU A 21 -9.42 4.99 5.09
C LEU A 21 -10.76 4.66 5.78
N LYS A 22 -10.90 5.03 7.07
CA LYS A 22 -11.99 4.67 8.00
C LYS A 22 -12.10 3.16 8.30
N TYR A 23 -12.05 2.33 7.26
CA TYR A 23 -12.05 0.87 7.32
C TYR A 23 -11.46 0.28 6.03
N LEU A 24 -11.19 -1.02 6.06
CA LEU A 24 -11.00 -1.88 4.89
C LEU A 24 -11.88 -3.12 5.00
N TYR A 25 -12.01 -3.87 3.92
CA TYR A 25 -12.62 -5.20 3.91
C TYR A 25 -11.52 -6.26 3.99
N ALA A 26 -11.72 -7.26 4.83
CA ALA A 26 -10.81 -8.42 4.89
C ALA A 26 -11.57 -9.68 5.31
N ASP A 27 -11.34 -10.77 4.58
CA ASP A 27 -11.79 -12.10 5.00
C ASP A 27 -11.08 -12.50 6.30
N ASP A 28 -11.72 -13.35 7.09
CA ASP A 28 -11.22 -13.72 8.42
C ASP A 28 -9.79 -14.30 8.36
N ALA A 29 -9.49 -15.12 7.35
CA ALA A 29 -8.15 -15.67 7.17
C ALA A 29 -7.07 -14.58 6.95
N TYR A 30 -7.37 -13.53 6.18
CA TYR A 30 -6.43 -12.44 5.94
C TYR A 30 -6.36 -11.49 7.13
N TRP A 31 -7.48 -11.27 7.82
CA TRP A 31 -7.51 -10.46 9.03
C TRP A 31 -6.73 -11.12 10.17
N GLU A 32 -6.83 -12.44 10.33
CA GLU A 32 -6.05 -13.19 11.30
C GLU A 32 -4.54 -13.05 11.02
N ARG A 33 -4.12 -13.20 9.76
CA ARG A 33 -2.71 -12.96 9.35
C ARG A 33 -2.24 -11.55 9.72
N TYR A 34 -3.10 -10.56 9.49
CA TYR A 34 -2.83 -9.17 9.85
C TYR A 34 -2.67 -8.98 11.36
N GLU A 35 -3.57 -9.56 12.16
CA GLU A 35 -3.50 -9.45 13.62
C GLU A 35 -2.29 -10.18 14.21
N LEU A 36 -1.96 -11.36 13.68
CA LEU A 36 -0.75 -12.10 14.07
C LEU A 36 0.52 -11.31 13.75
N ALA A 37 0.61 -10.71 12.55
CA ALA A 37 1.74 -9.87 12.18
C ALA A 37 1.88 -8.67 13.13
N CYS A 38 0.80 -7.94 13.40
CA CYS A 38 0.81 -6.83 14.34
C CYS A 38 1.26 -7.27 15.75
N LYS A 39 0.74 -8.39 16.25
CA LYS A 39 1.03 -8.90 17.59
C LYS A 39 2.47 -9.34 17.75
N HIS A 40 2.97 -10.18 16.85
CA HIS A 40 4.27 -10.84 17.01
C HIS A 40 5.44 -9.97 16.52
N LEU A 41 5.20 -9.07 15.56
CA LEU A 41 6.22 -8.14 15.06
C LEU A 41 6.16 -6.77 15.74
N MET A 42 5.26 -6.60 16.72
CA MET A 42 5.06 -5.36 17.47
C MET A 42 4.75 -4.15 16.57
N TRP A 43 4.11 -4.39 15.43
CA TRP A 43 3.75 -3.34 14.48
C TRP A 43 2.40 -2.72 14.81
N LEU A 44 2.35 -1.39 14.80
CA LEU A 44 1.08 -0.68 14.83
C LEU A 44 0.25 -1.04 13.60
N ARG A 45 -1.07 -1.15 13.78
CA ARG A 45 -2.02 -1.45 12.70
C ARG A 45 -1.87 -0.48 11.52
N THR A 46 -1.81 0.82 11.81
CA THR A 46 -1.64 1.86 10.79
C THR A 46 -0.32 1.72 10.05
N THR A 47 0.79 1.42 10.75
CA THR A 47 2.10 1.20 10.15
C THR A 47 2.11 -0.02 9.23
N LEU A 48 1.46 -1.13 9.63
CA LEU A 48 1.35 -2.29 8.75
C LEU A 48 0.58 -1.92 7.48
N VAL A 49 -0.55 -1.21 7.57
CA VAL A 49 -1.28 -0.79 6.35
C VAL A 49 -0.42 0.08 5.42
N SER A 50 0.30 1.06 5.96
CA SER A 50 1.25 1.86 5.16
C SER A 50 2.32 0.97 4.52
N GLN A 51 2.83 -0.03 5.22
CA GLN A 51 3.81 -0.97 4.68
C GLN A 51 3.24 -1.84 3.55
N LEU A 52 2.00 -2.33 3.68
CA LEU A 52 1.32 -3.10 2.61
C LEU A 52 1.27 -2.27 1.32
N ILE A 53 0.84 -1.01 1.45
CA ILE A 53 0.72 -0.08 0.32
C ILE A 53 2.09 0.25 -0.27
N ASN A 54 3.07 0.61 0.58
CA ASN A 54 4.42 0.93 0.12
C ASN A 54 5.06 -0.26 -0.61
N SER A 55 4.86 -1.48 -0.11
CA SER A 55 5.40 -2.70 -0.74
C SER A 55 4.77 -2.96 -2.10
N PHE A 56 3.46 -2.72 -2.24
CA PHE A 56 2.76 -2.83 -3.50
C PHE A 56 3.24 -1.80 -4.52
N ILE A 57 3.27 -0.53 -4.13
CA ILE A 57 3.67 0.56 -5.00
C ILE A 57 5.12 0.40 -5.42
N ALA A 58 6.03 0.05 -4.50
CA ALA A 58 7.43 -0.16 -4.84
C ALA A 58 7.64 -1.22 -5.92
N LEU A 59 6.79 -2.26 -5.98
CA LEU A 59 6.89 -3.30 -7.01
C LEU A 59 6.27 -2.89 -8.35
N HIS A 60 5.31 -1.96 -8.34
CA HIS A 60 4.49 -1.62 -9.49
C HIS A 60 4.59 -0.14 -9.89
N TRP A 61 5.61 0.57 -9.40
CA TRP A 61 5.71 2.02 -9.51
C TRP A 61 5.76 2.49 -10.97
N GLU A 62 6.54 1.82 -11.83
CA GLU A 62 6.68 2.16 -13.25
C GLU A 62 5.32 2.09 -13.96
N TYR A 63 4.56 1.01 -13.72
CA TYR A 63 3.24 0.83 -14.31
C TYR A 63 2.29 1.97 -13.94
N TYR A 64 2.22 2.34 -12.67
CA TYR A 64 1.30 3.39 -12.22
C TYR A 64 1.80 4.79 -12.59
N ALA A 65 3.12 5.00 -12.72
CA ALA A 65 3.69 6.23 -13.25
C ALA A 65 3.33 6.42 -14.74
N GLU A 66 3.48 5.38 -15.57
CA GLU A 66 3.03 5.42 -16.97
C GLU A 66 1.53 5.73 -17.08
N CYS A 67 0.71 5.10 -16.23
CA CYS A 67 -0.72 5.38 -16.19
C CYS A 67 -1.01 6.84 -15.78
N ALA A 68 -0.24 7.41 -14.84
CA ALA A 68 -0.41 8.78 -14.39
C ALA A 68 -0.13 9.79 -15.50
N GLU A 69 0.93 9.57 -16.29
CA GLU A 69 1.27 10.43 -17.43
C GLU A 69 0.17 10.40 -18.51
N LEU A 70 -0.38 9.22 -18.79
CA LEU A 70 -1.49 9.08 -19.73
C LEU A 70 -2.77 9.77 -19.22
N ASP A 71 -3.06 9.65 -17.93
CA ASP A 71 -4.26 10.25 -17.31
C ASP A 71 -4.14 11.78 -17.25
N ALA A 72 -2.97 12.31 -16.87
CA ALA A 72 -2.68 13.75 -16.88
C ALA A 72 -2.91 14.35 -18.28
N LYS A 73 -2.39 13.68 -19.31
CA LYS A 73 -2.56 14.11 -20.71
C LYS A 73 -4.02 14.10 -21.16
N ALA A 74 -4.82 13.14 -20.71
CA ALA A 74 -6.25 13.06 -21.04
C ALA A 74 -7.09 14.15 -20.35
N ARG A 75 -6.58 14.71 -19.26
CA ARG A 75 -7.15 15.84 -18.50
C ARG A 75 -6.55 17.19 -18.88
N ASP A 76 -5.60 17.22 -19.83
CA ASP A 76 -4.85 18.42 -20.25
C ASP A 76 -4.12 19.12 -19.08
N LEU A 77 -3.58 18.31 -18.18
CA LEU A 77 -2.77 18.76 -17.05
C LEU A 77 -1.30 18.46 -17.28
N SER A 78 -0.43 19.27 -16.68
CA SER A 78 0.97 18.88 -16.51
C SER A 78 1.06 17.69 -15.54
N VAL A 79 2.12 16.89 -15.67
CA VAL A 79 2.36 15.75 -14.76
C VAL A 79 2.47 16.22 -13.31
N GLN A 80 3.04 17.41 -13.08
CA GLN A 80 3.18 17.99 -11.74
C GLN A 80 1.83 18.40 -11.16
N ASP A 81 0.98 19.09 -11.93
CA ASP A 81 -0.34 19.51 -11.45
C ASP A 81 -1.21 18.29 -11.14
N PHE A 82 -1.15 17.28 -12.02
CA PHE A 82 -1.88 16.03 -11.81
C PHE A 82 -1.35 15.23 -10.60
N PHE A 83 -0.05 15.27 -10.34
CA PHE A 83 0.52 14.68 -9.13
C PHE A 83 -0.02 15.34 -7.86
N ASP A 84 -0.11 16.67 -7.84
CA ASP A 84 -0.62 17.43 -6.71
C ASP A 84 -2.14 17.20 -6.52
N GLU A 85 -2.91 17.10 -7.61
CA GLU A 85 -4.31 16.63 -7.53
C GLU A 85 -4.41 15.22 -6.93
N CYS A 86 -3.56 14.29 -7.37
CA CYS A 86 -3.56 12.93 -6.83
C CYS A 86 -3.18 12.87 -5.35
N CYS A 87 -2.41 13.85 -4.85
CA CYS A 87 -2.10 13.97 -3.42
C CYS A 87 -3.29 14.48 -2.60
N ASN A 88 -4.28 15.11 -3.21
CA ASN A 88 -5.48 15.61 -2.54
C ASN A 88 -6.64 14.61 -2.64
N PHE A 89 -6.70 13.69 -1.66
CA PHE A 89 -7.69 12.61 -1.67
C PHE A 89 -9.15 13.08 -1.47
N GLU A 90 -9.35 14.27 -0.91
CA GLU A 90 -10.67 14.85 -0.65
C GLU A 90 -11.25 15.58 -1.87
N ALA A 91 -10.39 16.03 -2.78
CA ALA A 91 -10.80 16.67 -4.02
C ALA A 91 -11.19 15.64 -5.09
N GLU A 92 -12.15 16.01 -5.93
CA GLU A 92 -12.39 15.33 -7.19
C GLU A 92 -11.26 15.68 -8.17
N LEU A 93 -10.88 14.70 -9.00
CA LEU A 93 -9.88 14.92 -10.04
C LEU A 93 -10.48 15.76 -11.16
N THR A 94 -9.68 16.64 -11.77
CA THR A 94 -10.11 17.46 -12.91
C THR A 94 -10.72 16.60 -14.01
N PRO A 95 -11.95 16.85 -14.49
CA PRO A 95 -12.61 16.00 -15.48
C PRO A 95 -11.78 15.80 -16.76
N TYR A 96 -11.97 14.67 -17.43
CA TYR A 96 -11.32 14.46 -18.73
C TYR A 96 -11.83 15.45 -19.76
N ILE A 97 -10.90 16.02 -20.55
CA ILE A 97 -11.27 16.86 -21.70
C ILE A 97 -11.68 15.98 -22.89
N LYS A 98 -11.15 14.75 -22.93
CA LYS A 98 -11.47 13.71 -23.92
C LYS A 98 -12.01 12.46 -23.22
N GLU A 99 -11.79 11.30 -23.82
CA GLU A 99 -12.10 10.01 -23.22
C GLU A 99 -11.03 9.60 -22.20
N ARG A 100 -11.45 8.85 -21.18
CA ARG A 100 -10.53 8.19 -20.24
C ARG A 100 -9.59 7.26 -21.02
N PRO A 101 -8.28 7.29 -20.76
CA PRO A 101 -7.35 6.37 -21.41
C PRO A 101 -7.68 4.90 -21.10
N THR A 102 -7.39 4.05 -22.07
CA THR A 102 -7.38 2.60 -21.87
C THR A 102 -6.04 2.21 -21.28
N PHE A 103 -6.04 1.80 -20.01
CA PHE A 103 -4.85 1.29 -19.34
C PHE A 103 -4.61 -0.19 -19.71
N LYS A 104 -3.36 -0.62 -19.55
CA LYS A 104 -3.03 -2.06 -19.53
C LYS A 104 -3.74 -2.74 -18.33
N PRO A 105 -3.77 -4.08 -18.27
CA PRO A 105 -4.33 -4.79 -17.11
C PRO A 105 -3.65 -4.39 -15.80
N SER A 106 -4.44 -4.17 -14.77
CA SER A 106 -3.96 -3.77 -13.44
C SER A 106 -3.25 -4.94 -12.76
N PRO A 107 -2.16 -4.69 -11.99
CA PRO A 107 -1.60 -5.68 -11.09
C PRO A 107 -2.61 -6.28 -10.09
N LEU A 108 -3.73 -5.60 -9.83
CA LEU A 108 -4.81 -6.08 -8.96
C LEU A 108 -5.95 -6.79 -9.70
N ASP A 109 -5.94 -6.89 -11.03
CA ASP A 109 -7.06 -7.48 -11.80
C ASP A 109 -7.34 -8.94 -11.44
N SER A 110 -6.32 -9.68 -11.02
CA SER A 110 -6.45 -11.09 -10.59
C SER A 110 -6.84 -11.26 -9.13
N ILE A 111 -6.88 -10.18 -8.35
CA ILE A 111 -7.18 -10.23 -6.92
C ILE A 111 -8.69 -10.17 -6.72
N ILE A 112 -9.25 -11.26 -6.21
CA ILE A 112 -10.68 -11.37 -5.92
C ILE A 112 -11.04 -10.41 -4.78
N ASP A 113 -12.11 -9.64 -4.99
CA ASP A 113 -12.69 -8.76 -3.98
C ASP A 113 -13.13 -9.50 -2.73
N CYS A 114 -12.87 -8.88 -1.57
CA CYS A 114 -13.47 -9.31 -0.31
C CYS A 114 -14.97 -8.94 -0.30
N GLU A 115 -15.76 -9.73 0.42
CA GLU A 115 -17.17 -9.43 0.61
C GLU A 115 -17.35 -8.05 1.28
N THR A 116 -18.26 -7.23 0.76
CA THR A 116 -18.44 -5.83 1.19
C THR A 116 -19.48 -5.65 2.30
N SER A 117 -19.97 -6.76 2.87
CA SER A 117 -20.91 -6.72 3.99
C SER A 117 -20.24 -6.21 5.27
N SER A 118 -21.04 -5.71 6.22
CA SER A 118 -20.54 -5.13 7.47
C SER A 118 -19.70 -6.12 8.29
N ALA A 119 -19.95 -7.42 8.14
CA ALA A 119 -19.23 -8.49 8.83
C ALA A 119 -17.74 -8.53 8.50
N TYR A 120 -17.33 -8.04 7.33
CA TYR A 120 -15.93 -8.03 6.86
C TYR A 120 -15.25 -6.67 7.00
N ARG A 121 -15.98 -5.65 7.51
CA ARG A 121 -15.39 -4.34 7.76
C ARG A 121 -14.44 -4.42 8.95
N ARG A 122 -13.21 -3.96 8.72
CA ARG A 122 -12.16 -3.88 9.75
C ARG A 122 -11.72 -2.43 9.85
N ARG A 123 -11.85 -1.86 11.06
CA ARG A 123 -11.56 -0.45 11.28
C ARG A 123 -10.06 -0.17 11.11
N VAL A 124 -9.76 0.73 10.19
CA VAL A 124 -8.42 1.26 9.93
C VAL A 124 -8.57 2.78 9.99
N ARG A 125 -7.88 3.41 10.94
CA ARG A 125 -7.92 4.88 11.12
C ARG A 125 -7.19 5.56 9.95
N THR A 126 -6.73 6.79 10.16
CA THR A 126 -5.82 7.48 9.25
C THR A 126 -4.50 6.72 9.13
N ILE A 127 -3.99 6.62 7.91
CA ILE A 127 -2.63 6.15 7.63
C ILE A 127 -1.77 7.32 7.18
N ARG A 128 -0.46 7.21 7.39
CA ARG A 128 0.53 8.16 6.90
C ARG A 128 1.35 7.52 5.79
N ILE A 129 1.49 8.19 4.67
CA ILE A 129 2.21 7.69 3.49
C ILE A 129 2.96 8.82 2.81
N GLY A 130 4.11 8.56 2.20
CA GLY A 130 4.83 9.60 1.45
C GLY A 130 4.01 10.09 0.26
N ARG A 131 4.17 11.38 -0.13
CA ARG A 131 3.42 12.00 -1.24
C ARG A 131 3.40 11.18 -2.51
N ALA A 132 4.56 10.71 -2.97
CA ALA A 132 4.67 9.93 -4.20
C ALA A 132 3.84 8.63 -4.13
N ASN A 133 3.96 7.89 -3.03
CA ASN A 133 3.16 6.68 -2.84
C ASN A 133 1.67 7.00 -2.64
N GLY A 134 1.32 8.14 -2.05
CA GLY A 134 -0.08 8.58 -1.98
C GLY A 134 -0.65 8.90 -3.36
N ALA A 135 0.06 9.67 -4.18
CA ALA A 135 -0.35 9.98 -5.55
C ALA A 135 -0.52 8.69 -6.38
N LEU A 136 0.45 7.76 -6.28
CA LEU A 136 0.34 6.48 -6.97
C LEU A 136 -0.80 5.61 -6.42
N LEU A 137 -1.07 5.62 -5.10
CA LEU A 137 -2.24 4.94 -4.52
C LEU A 137 -3.56 5.49 -5.07
N ARG A 138 -3.64 6.81 -5.29
CA ARG A 138 -4.79 7.42 -5.98
C ARG A 138 -4.90 6.90 -7.41
N MET A 139 -3.77 6.76 -8.11
CA MET A 139 -3.75 6.17 -9.46
C MET A 139 -4.21 4.72 -9.50
N VAL A 140 -3.89 3.90 -8.49
CA VAL A 140 -4.46 2.55 -8.38
C VAL A 140 -5.99 2.61 -8.41
N SER A 141 -6.59 3.52 -7.63
CA SER A 141 -8.06 3.73 -7.60
C SER A 141 -8.62 4.16 -8.96
N VAL A 142 -7.91 5.04 -9.69
CA VAL A 142 -8.31 5.51 -11.04
C VAL A 142 -8.26 4.38 -12.07
N VAL A 143 -7.19 3.58 -12.05
CA VAL A 143 -6.99 2.46 -12.98
C VAL A 143 -8.04 1.37 -12.74
N ASP A 144 -8.20 0.94 -11.48
CA ASP A 144 -9.11 -0.14 -11.09
C ASP A 144 -10.59 0.29 -11.03
N ARG A 145 -10.88 1.58 -11.18
CA ARG A 145 -12.22 2.17 -11.02
C ARG A 145 -12.89 1.75 -9.70
N ALA A 146 -12.09 1.71 -8.63
CA ALA A 146 -12.49 1.22 -7.33
C ALA A 146 -12.26 2.31 -6.27
N SER A 147 -13.04 2.28 -5.19
CA SER A 147 -12.81 3.17 -4.07
C SER A 147 -11.50 2.82 -3.37
N LEU A 148 -10.89 3.80 -2.69
CA LEU A 148 -9.65 3.59 -1.95
C LEU A 148 -9.76 2.43 -0.95
N THR A 149 -10.90 2.31 -0.26
CA THR A 149 -11.18 1.19 0.64
C THR A 149 -11.06 -0.16 -0.07
N VAL A 150 -11.68 -0.31 -1.24
CA VAL A 150 -11.62 -1.56 -2.02
C VAL A 150 -10.20 -1.83 -2.49
N VAL A 151 -9.51 -0.82 -3.02
CA VAL A 151 -8.11 -0.91 -3.45
C VAL A 151 -7.21 -1.39 -2.32
N VAL A 152 -7.27 -0.77 -1.15
CA VAL A 152 -6.44 -1.15 0.00
C VAL A 152 -6.80 -2.54 0.53
N SER A 153 -8.07 -2.96 0.40
CA SER A 153 -8.49 -4.33 0.72
C SER A 153 -7.84 -5.35 -0.22
N ARG A 154 -7.81 -5.07 -1.54
CA ARG A 154 -7.10 -5.89 -2.53
C ARG A 154 -5.59 -5.92 -2.29
N VAL A 155 -4.99 -4.78 -1.97
CA VAL A 155 -3.56 -4.68 -1.64
C VAL A 155 -3.21 -5.51 -0.40
N LEU A 156 -4.06 -5.51 0.63
CA LEU A 156 -3.88 -6.35 1.81
C LEU A 156 -3.82 -7.84 1.43
N ARG A 157 -4.77 -8.29 0.60
CA ARG A 157 -4.82 -9.66 0.11
C ARG A 157 -3.58 -10.03 -0.71
N TRP A 158 -3.28 -9.22 -1.72
CA TRP A 158 -2.09 -9.37 -2.57
C TRP A 158 -0.81 -9.50 -1.74
N HIS A 159 -0.65 -8.65 -0.72
CA HIS A 159 0.56 -8.62 0.10
C HIS A 159 0.71 -9.91 0.92
N PHE A 160 -0.35 -10.37 1.56
CA PHE A 160 -0.29 -11.60 2.35
C PHE A 160 -0.15 -12.85 1.48
N ASP A 161 -0.81 -12.93 0.33
CA ASP A 161 -0.62 -14.04 -0.60
C ASP A 161 0.85 -14.14 -1.05
N ARG A 162 1.50 -13.00 -1.24
CA ARG A 162 2.89 -12.93 -1.69
C ARG A 162 3.92 -13.21 -0.58
N TYR A 163 3.69 -12.67 0.62
CA TYR A 163 4.74 -12.56 1.63
C TYR A 163 4.49 -13.38 2.90
N TRP A 164 3.29 -13.92 3.13
CA TRP A 164 2.95 -14.61 4.38
C TRP A 164 3.94 -15.72 4.73
N GLU A 165 4.04 -16.73 3.87
CA GLU A 165 4.91 -17.90 4.10
C GLU A 165 6.41 -17.54 4.10
N LYS A 166 6.81 -16.57 3.27
CA LYS A 166 8.23 -16.26 3.04
C LYS A 166 8.81 -15.29 4.05
N LEU A 167 8.03 -14.31 4.52
CA LEU A 167 8.50 -13.24 5.38
C LEU A 167 7.89 -13.31 6.78
N TYR A 168 6.57 -13.47 6.90
CA TYR A 168 5.89 -13.37 8.19
C TYR A 168 6.04 -14.63 9.03
N VAL A 169 5.74 -15.80 8.46
CA VAL A 169 5.82 -17.08 9.19
C VAL A 169 7.20 -17.31 9.85
N PRO A 170 8.34 -17.10 9.17
CA PRO A 170 9.65 -17.25 9.80
C PRO A 170 9.88 -16.26 10.96
N GLN A 171 9.46 -15.01 10.80
CA GLN A 171 9.62 -13.99 11.84
C GLN A 171 8.73 -14.26 13.06
N ILE A 172 7.49 -14.73 12.84
CA ILE A 172 6.57 -15.10 13.93
C ILE A 172 7.14 -16.29 14.71
N ARG A 173 7.60 -17.35 14.02
CA ARG A 173 8.26 -18.50 14.66
C ARG A 173 9.50 -18.08 15.44
N ALA A 174 10.27 -17.14 14.88
CA ALA A 174 11.43 -16.57 15.54
C ALA A 174 11.07 -15.79 16.82
N ALA A 175 10.00 -14.99 16.77
CA ALA A 175 9.51 -14.24 17.93
C ALA A 175 9.02 -15.17 19.06
N GLU A 176 8.51 -16.35 18.72
CA GLU A 176 8.10 -17.36 19.70
C GLU A 176 9.27 -18.20 20.24
N ALA A 177 10.41 -18.21 19.55
CA ALA A 177 11.55 -19.01 19.93
C ALA A 177 12.24 -18.43 21.19
N LYS A 178 12.31 -19.23 22.25
CA LYS A 178 12.99 -18.87 23.51
C LYS A 178 14.52 -19.00 23.46
N SER A 179 15.13 -19.21 22.28
CA SER A 179 16.58 -19.36 22.14
C SER A 179 17.07 -19.16 20.71
N PHE A 180 18.26 -18.58 20.55
CA PHE A 180 18.89 -18.37 19.24
C PHE A 180 19.13 -19.65 18.43
N ARG A 181 19.40 -20.80 19.07
CA ARG A 181 19.57 -22.08 18.34
C ARG A 181 18.27 -22.56 17.69
N ARG A 182 17.12 -22.31 18.31
CA ARG A 182 15.81 -22.66 17.75
C ARG A 182 15.36 -21.75 16.61
N LEU A 183 15.98 -20.57 16.44
CA LEU A 183 15.72 -19.68 15.30
C LEU A 183 16.15 -20.27 13.96
N PHE A 184 17.17 -21.14 13.97
CA PHE A 184 17.77 -21.72 12.76
C PHE A 184 17.51 -23.22 12.60
N SER A 185 16.76 -23.82 13.53
CA SER A 185 16.41 -25.24 13.48
C SER A 185 15.20 -25.42 12.56
N LYS A 186 15.32 -26.19 11.48
CA LYS A 186 14.16 -26.57 10.66
C LYS A 186 13.17 -27.38 11.53
N PRO A 187 11.85 -27.28 11.29
CA PRO A 187 10.90 -28.18 11.92
C PRO A 187 11.29 -29.61 11.55
N GLN A 188 11.33 -30.51 12.53
CA GLN A 188 11.30 -31.95 12.23
C GLN A 188 9.90 -32.25 11.70
N GLU A 189 9.83 -32.79 10.48
CA GLU A 189 8.63 -33.37 9.88
C GLU A 189 8.11 -34.56 10.70
#